data_AF-A0A8I6X924-F1
#
_entry.id   AF-A0A8I6X924-F1
#
_cell.length_a   1.000
_cell.length_b   1.000
_cell.length_c   1.000
_cell.angle_alpha   90.00
_cell.angle_beta   90.00
_cell.angle_gamma   90.00
#
_symmetry.space_group_name_H-M   'P 1'
#
loop_
_entity.id
_entity.type
_entity.pdbx_description
1 polymer ?
#
loop_
_entity_poly.entity_id
_entity_poly.type
_entity_poly.pdbx_seq_one_letter_code
_entity_poly.pdbx_strand_id
1 'polypeptide(L)'
;MSYGGMLVLINSVLTSLPMFLLSFFEIPKGVRKRLDFYRSRFFWQSDENNKKYRLARWDMICRPKDQGGLGIENLEVKNKCLLSKWLYRLSTQTEGMWIQILRNKYLNTRTLAEATIRPNDSPFWKGLMRIKCSFFQRVKFMVGEGTSTRFWEDTWLGSTPLALQYPML
;
A
#
# COMPACT_ATOMS: atom_id res chain seq x y z
N MET A 1 -3.93 15.07 -28.90
CA MET A 1 -3.95 15.42 -27.45
C MET A 1 -2.52 15.72 -26.99
N SER A 2 -2.28 16.68 -26.09
CA SER A 2 -0.92 16.98 -25.59
C SER A 2 -0.49 15.98 -24.51
N TYR A 3 0.83 15.78 -24.32
CA TYR A 3 1.36 14.89 -23.26
C TYR A 3 0.93 15.32 -21.85
N GLY A 4 0.83 16.63 -21.62
CA GLY A 4 0.31 17.16 -20.35
C GLY A 4 -1.16 16.80 -20.14
N GLY A 5 -2.01 16.92 -21.16
CA GLY A 5 -3.41 16.51 -21.08
C GLY A 5 -3.58 15.01 -20.86
N MET A 6 -2.79 14.18 -21.54
CA MET A 6 -2.76 12.73 -21.34
C MET A 6 -2.37 12.35 -19.91
N LEU A 7 -1.35 13.02 -19.36
CA LEU A 7 -0.89 12.79 -17.99
C LEU A 7 -2.00 13.09 -16.97
N VAL A 8 -2.69 14.22 -17.16
CA VAL A 8 -3.84 14.59 -16.31
C VAL A 8 -4.93 13.52 -16.42
N LEU A 9 -5.28 13.07 -17.63
CA LEU A 9 -6.33 12.06 -17.83
C LEU A 9 -5.97 10.69 -17.23
N ILE A 10 -4.69 10.29 -17.30
CA ILE A 10 -4.20 9.06 -16.68
C ILE A 10 -4.42 9.12 -15.17
N ASN A 11 -4.04 10.23 -14.54
CA ASN A 11 -4.14 10.37 -13.09
C ASN A 11 -5.60 10.55 -12.63
N SER A 12 -6.41 11.32 -13.35
CA SER A 12 -7.79 11.61 -12.96
C SER A 12 -8.77 10.49 -13.28
N VAL A 13 -8.58 9.73 -14.37
CA VAL A 13 -9.51 8.69 -14.83
C VAL A 13 -8.91 7.29 -14.68
N LEU A 14 -7.86 6.98 -15.44
CA LEU A 14 -7.36 5.59 -15.51
C LEU A 14 -6.81 5.09 -14.17
N THR A 15 -6.27 5.99 -13.37
CA THR A 15 -5.74 5.66 -12.05
C THR A 15 -6.85 5.66 -11.00
N SER A 16 -7.89 6.48 -11.16
CA SER A 16 -9.00 6.59 -10.19
C SER A 16 -9.98 5.41 -10.26
N LEU A 17 -10.26 4.90 -11.46
CA LEU A 17 -11.15 3.75 -11.70
C LEU A 17 -10.85 2.53 -10.81
N PRO A 18 -9.60 2.03 -10.73
CA PRO A 18 -9.30 0.89 -9.86
C PRO A 18 -9.08 1.27 -8.39
N MET A 19 -9.08 2.56 -7.99
CA MET A 19 -8.67 2.97 -6.63
C MET A 19 -9.50 2.31 -5.53
N PHE A 20 -10.81 2.19 -5.74
CA PHE A 20 -11.67 1.56 -4.75
C PHE A 20 -11.22 0.12 -4.48
N LEU A 21 -11.01 -0.68 -5.53
CA LEU A 21 -10.54 -2.06 -5.40
C LEU A 21 -9.13 -2.12 -4.82
N LEU A 22 -8.22 -1.23 -5.25
CA LEU A 22 -6.87 -1.11 -4.70
C LEU A 22 -6.85 -0.70 -3.22
N SER A 23 -7.93 -0.14 -2.69
CA SER A 23 -8.00 0.21 -1.28
C SER A 23 -8.33 -0.97 -0.38
N PHE A 24 -8.97 -2.02 -0.92
CA PHE A 24 -9.38 -3.21 -0.15
C PHE A 24 -8.52 -4.44 -0.48
N PHE A 25 -8.07 -4.58 -1.71
CA PHE A 25 -7.39 -5.79 -2.15
C PHE A 25 -5.94 -5.49 -2.53
N GLU A 26 -5.04 -6.37 -2.10
CA GLU A 26 -3.68 -6.38 -2.64
C GLU A 26 -3.73 -6.72 -4.12
N ILE A 27 -3.10 -5.90 -4.96
CA ILE A 27 -3.17 -6.09 -6.40
C ILE A 27 -2.27 -7.26 -6.85
N PRO A 28 -2.82 -8.28 -7.53
CA PRO A 28 -2.00 -9.33 -8.12
C PRO A 28 -1.05 -8.75 -9.18
N LYS A 29 0.19 -9.25 -9.22
CA LYS A 29 1.23 -8.77 -10.15
C LYS A 29 0.76 -8.75 -11.62
N GLY A 30 -0.01 -9.74 -12.04
CA GLY A 30 -0.56 -9.81 -13.41
C GLY A 30 -1.56 -8.68 -13.71
N VAL A 31 -2.49 -8.41 -12.79
CA VAL A 31 -3.47 -7.32 -12.93
C VAL A 31 -2.76 -5.98 -12.97
N ARG A 32 -1.77 -5.77 -12.08
CA ARG A 32 -0.95 -4.55 -12.07
C ARG A 32 -0.27 -4.33 -13.42
N LYS A 33 0.44 -5.35 -13.94
CA LYS A 33 1.12 -5.26 -15.24
C LYS A 33 0.14 -4.93 -16.36
N ARG A 34 -1.08 -5.47 -16.32
CA ARG A 34 -2.12 -5.19 -17.32
C ARG A 34 -2.66 -3.76 -17.22
N LEU A 35 -2.86 -3.23 -16.02
CA LEU A 35 -3.22 -1.82 -15.81
C LEU A 35 -2.10 -0.88 -16.28
N ASP A 36 -0.85 -1.16 -15.93
CA ASP A 36 0.30 -0.40 -16.39
C ASP A 36 0.48 -0.48 -17.91
N PHE A 37 0.14 -1.62 -18.52
CA PHE A 37 0.10 -1.74 -19.98
C PHE A 37 -0.91 -0.79 -20.61
N TYR A 38 -2.15 -0.74 -20.13
CA TYR A 38 -3.16 0.18 -20.68
C TYR A 38 -2.80 1.65 -20.42
N ARG A 39 -2.32 2.00 -19.23
CA ARG A 39 -1.88 3.37 -18.90
C ARG A 39 -0.70 3.81 -19.75
N SER A 40 0.29 2.93 -19.94
CA SER A 40 1.46 3.22 -20.77
C SER A 40 1.12 3.31 -22.25
N ARG A 41 0.27 2.41 -22.75
CA ARG A 41 -0.21 2.46 -24.14
C ARG A 41 -0.97 3.76 -24.39
N PHE A 42 -1.86 4.17 -23.48
CA PHE A 42 -2.58 5.43 -23.59
C PHE A 42 -1.64 6.65 -23.59
N PHE A 43 -0.59 6.63 -22.75
CA PHE A 43 0.38 7.74 -22.69
C PHE A 43 1.23 7.87 -23.97
N TRP A 44 1.67 6.75 -24.53
CA TRP A 44 2.58 6.75 -25.68
C TRP A 44 1.85 6.74 -27.03
N GLN A 45 0.63 6.21 -27.09
CA GLN A 45 -0.12 6.05 -28.34
C GLN A 45 -1.25 7.07 -28.39
N SER A 46 -1.06 8.12 -29.19
CA SER A 46 -2.06 9.19 -29.39
C SER A 46 -2.97 8.94 -30.59
N ASP A 47 -2.57 8.09 -31.54
CA ASP A 47 -3.28 7.81 -32.80
C ASP A 47 -3.16 6.32 -33.13
N GLU A 48 -4.22 5.74 -33.70
CA GLU A 48 -4.27 4.32 -34.09
C GLU A 48 -3.19 3.97 -35.12
N ASN A 49 -2.84 4.92 -36.00
CA ASN A 49 -1.88 4.71 -37.10
C ASN A 49 -0.42 5.09 -36.79
N ASN A 50 -0.13 5.84 -35.71
CA ASN A 50 1.23 6.30 -35.41
C ASN A 50 1.71 5.78 -34.05
N LYS A 51 2.46 4.67 -34.08
CA LYS A 51 3.21 4.17 -32.91
C LYS A 51 4.36 5.14 -32.61
N LYS A 52 4.17 6.05 -31.65
CA LYS A 52 5.27 6.90 -31.17
C LYS A 52 6.28 6.05 -30.39
N TYR A 53 7.57 6.38 -30.55
CA TYR A 53 8.64 5.71 -29.82
C TYR A 53 8.49 5.88 -28.32
N ARG A 54 8.70 4.79 -27.57
CA ARG A 54 8.75 4.81 -26.11
C ARG A 54 10.10 5.33 -25.67
N LEU A 55 10.17 6.62 -25.35
CA LEU A 55 11.42 7.31 -25.00
C LEU A 55 11.93 6.95 -23.60
N ALA A 56 11.08 6.44 -22.71
CA ALA A 56 11.47 6.07 -21.36
C ALA A 56 10.72 4.85 -20.83
N ARG A 57 11.35 4.16 -19.86
CA ARG A 57 10.72 3.06 -19.12
C ARG A 57 9.54 3.60 -18.31
N TRP A 58 8.48 2.80 -18.22
CA TRP A 58 7.24 3.22 -17.53
C TRP A 58 7.50 3.44 -16.04
N ASP A 59 8.27 2.55 -15.41
CA ASP A 59 8.65 2.67 -14.01
C ASP A 59 9.46 3.92 -13.70
N MET A 60 10.19 4.48 -14.68
CA MET A 60 10.92 5.74 -14.53
C MET A 60 9.96 6.93 -14.57
N ILE A 61 8.98 6.89 -15.48
CA ILE A 61 7.96 7.94 -15.61
C ILE A 61 7.03 7.99 -14.38
N CYS A 62 6.73 6.83 -13.80
CA CYS A 62 5.87 6.71 -12.62
C CYS A 62 6.55 7.16 -11.31
N ARG A 63 7.77 7.70 -11.37
CA ARG A 63 8.40 8.34 -10.22
C ARG A 63 7.78 9.73 -9.99
N PRO A 64 7.81 10.23 -8.75
CA PRO A 64 7.41 11.59 -8.48
C PRO A 64 8.40 12.58 -9.16
N LYS A 65 7.95 13.82 -9.37
CA LYS A 65 8.65 14.80 -10.23
C LYS A 65 10.00 15.23 -9.66
N ASP A 66 10.08 15.32 -8.34
CA ASP A 66 11.30 15.52 -7.55
C ASP A 66 12.34 14.41 -7.74
N GLN A 67 11.93 13.21 -8.17
CA GLN A 67 12.80 12.07 -8.48
C GLN A 67 12.99 11.87 -9.99
N GLY A 68 12.70 12.88 -10.82
CA GLY A 68 12.89 12.85 -12.27
C GLY A 68 11.83 12.07 -13.06
N GLY A 69 10.69 11.72 -12.44
CA GLY A 69 9.53 11.18 -13.15
C GLY A 69 8.56 12.26 -13.60
N LEU A 70 7.42 11.84 -14.18
CA LEU A 70 6.38 12.77 -14.61
C LEU A 70 5.27 12.95 -13.55
N GLY A 71 5.32 12.22 -12.43
CA GLY A 71 4.28 12.25 -11.41
C GLY A 71 3.06 11.40 -11.78
N ILE A 72 3.24 10.36 -12.60
CA ILE A 72 2.24 9.31 -12.77
C ILE A 72 2.30 8.40 -11.54
N GLU A 73 1.17 8.11 -10.91
CA GLU A 73 1.19 7.32 -9.68
C GLU A 73 1.62 5.87 -9.93
N ASN A 74 2.53 5.38 -9.09
CA ASN A 74 2.89 3.98 -9.05
C ASN A 74 1.81 3.17 -8.29
N LEU A 75 1.11 2.30 -9.01
CA LEU A 75 -0.01 1.52 -8.46
C LEU A 75 0.41 0.57 -7.34
N GLU A 76 1.63 0.02 -7.40
CA GLU A 76 2.12 -0.88 -6.35
C GLU A 76 2.35 -0.11 -5.04
N VAL A 77 3.00 1.05 -5.13
CA VAL A 77 3.23 1.92 -3.98
C VAL A 77 1.90 2.42 -3.43
N LYS A 78 1.00 2.89 -4.29
CA LYS A 78 -0.32 3.39 -3.89
C LYS A 78 -1.17 2.32 -3.21
N ASN A 79 -1.18 1.07 -3.72
CA ASN A 79 -1.87 -0.05 -3.08
C ASN A 79 -1.31 -0.35 -1.69
N LYS A 80 0.03 -0.40 -1.54
CA LYS A 80 0.67 -0.60 -0.24
C LYS A 80 0.33 0.51 0.76
N CYS A 81 0.31 1.76 0.31
CA CYS A 81 -0.07 2.91 1.14
C CYS A 81 -1.55 2.84 1.58
N LEU A 82 -2.47 2.51 0.68
CA LEU A 82 -3.89 2.39 1.00
C LEU A 82 -4.17 1.25 2.01
N LEU A 83 -3.52 0.10 1.84
CA LEU A 83 -3.63 -1.01 2.78
C LEU A 83 -2.95 -0.69 4.13
N SER A 84 -1.83 0.04 4.10
CA SER A 84 -1.19 0.56 5.32
C SER A 84 -2.10 1.55 6.07
N LYS A 85 -2.88 2.36 5.36
CA LYS A 85 -3.89 3.25 5.98
C LYS A 85 -4.94 2.45 6.74
N TRP A 86 -5.36 1.28 6.25
CA TRP A 86 -6.27 0.40 6.98
C TRP A 86 -5.64 -0.18 8.25
N LEU A 87 -4.39 -0.64 8.17
CA LEU A 87 -3.64 -1.10 9.36
C LEU A 87 -3.51 0.02 10.40
N TYR A 88 -3.18 1.23 9.95
CA TYR A 88 -3.12 2.40 10.82
C TYR A 88 -4.45 2.66 11.53
N ARG A 89 -5.56 2.71 10.77
CA ARG A 89 -6.90 2.90 11.36
C ARG A 89 -7.25 1.79 12.34
N LEU A 90 -6.92 0.55 12.05
CA LEU A 90 -7.16 -0.58 12.95
C LEU A 90 -6.36 -0.47 14.26
N SER A 91 -5.16 0.11 14.19
CA SER A 91 -4.28 0.33 15.35
C SER A 91 -4.67 1.53 16.21
N THR A 92 -5.12 2.64 15.60
CA THR A 92 -5.40 3.89 16.33
C THR A 92 -6.86 4.08 16.68
N GLN A 93 -7.78 3.60 15.84
CA GLN A 93 -9.21 3.73 16.08
C GLN A 93 -9.72 2.50 16.84
N THR A 94 -10.47 2.74 17.90
CA THR A 94 -11.16 1.71 18.70
C THR A 94 -12.65 1.69 18.42
N GLU A 95 -13.20 2.81 17.92
CA GLU A 95 -14.62 3.00 17.69
C GLU A 95 -14.99 2.77 16.22
N GLY A 96 -16.03 1.97 16.01
CA GLY A 96 -16.59 1.69 14.69
C GLY A 96 -16.92 0.22 14.50
N MET A 97 -18.11 -0.05 13.95
CA MET A 97 -18.62 -1.42 13.77
C MET A 97 -17.67 -2.30 12.94
N TRP A 98 -17.06 -1.75 11.89
CA TRP A 98 -16.09 -2.50 11.06
C TRP A 98 -14.82 -2.89 11.85
N ILE A 99 -14.37 -2.05 12.78
CA ILE A 99 -13.20 -2.31 13.63
C ILE A 99 -13.51 -3.45 14.58
N GLN A 100 -14.67 -3.38 15.24
CA GLN A 100 -15.14 -4.42 16.16
C GLN A 100 -15.27 -5.77 15.45
N ILE A 101 -15.85 -5.78 14.23
CA ILE A 101 -15.93 -7.00 13.42
C ILE A 101 -14.54 -7.58 13.12
N LEU A 102 -13.59 -6.75 12.68
CA LEU A 102 -12.24 -7.22 12.37
C LEU A 102 -11.49 -7.69 13.62
N ARG A 103 -11.59 -6.96 14.74
CA ARG A 103 -10.97 -7.32 16.01
C ARG A 103 -11.53 -8.64 16.52
N ASN A 104 -12.84 -8.80 16.58
CA ASN A 104 -13.47 -10.03 17.06
C ASN A 104 -13.25 -11.22 16.12
N LYS A 105 -13.14 -10.99 14.82
CA LYS A 105 -12.91 -12.08 13.86
C LYS A 105 -11.46 -12.55 13.82
N TYR A 106 -10.50 -11.63 13.87
CA TYR A 106 -9.10 -11.92 13.56
C TYR A 106 -8.11 -11.73 14.71
N LEU A 107 -8.39 -10.82 15.64
CA LEU A 107 -7.45 -10.45 16.70
C LEU A 107 -7.84 -11.08 18.05
N ASN A 108 -9.13 -11.10 18.41
CA ASN A 108 -9.61 -11.46 19.74
C ASN A 108 -8.81 -10.71 20.82
N THR A 109 -7.98 -11.42 21.58
CA THR A 109 -7.10 -10.88 22.63
C THR A 109 -5.70 -10.52 22.13
N ARG A 110 -5.35 -10.86 20.88
CA ARG A 110 -4.02 -10.64 20.29
C ARG A 110 -3.88 -9.22 19.78
N THR A 111 -2.64 -8.75 19.77
CA THR A 111 -2.27 -7.50 19.10
C THR A 111 -2.22 -7.68 17.58
N LEU A 112 -2.28 -6.56 16.85
CA LEU A 112 -2.13 -6.57 15.39
C LEU A 112 -0.79 -7.17 14.94
N ALA A 113 0.26 -7.00 15.73
CA ALA A 113 1.58 -7.52 15.44
C ALA A 113 1.62 -9.06 15.48
N GLU A 114 0.87 -9.69 16.39
CA GLU A 114 0.78 -11.14 16.55
C GLU A 114 -0.15 -11.84 15.54
N ALA A 115 -0.92 -11.06 14.79
CA ALA A 115 -1.86 -11.62 13.83
C ALA A 115 -1.17 -12.36 12.69
N THR A 116 -1.64 -13.57 12.36
CA THR A 116 -1.12 -14.39 11.27
C THR A 116 -2.21 -14.72 10.25
N ILE A 117 -1.80 -15.07 9.03
CA ILE A 117 -2.71 -15.47 7.96
C ILE A 117 -3.18 -16.91 8.20
N ARG A 118 -4.50 -17.13 8.13
CA ARG A 118 -5.13 -18.45 8.12
C ARG A 118 -5.73 -18.78 6.74
N PRO A 119 -5.86 -20.07 6.38
CA PRO A 119 -6.42 -20.48 5.10
C PRO A 119 -7.81 -19.91 4.81
N ASN A 120 -8.68 -19.84 5.83
CA ASN A 120 -10.07 -19.36 5.70
C ASN A 120 -10.23 -17.84 5.88
N ASP A 121 -9.13 -17.09 5.99
CA ASP A 121 -9.21 -15.63 6.12
C ASP A 121 -9.68 -14.97 4.82
N SER A 122 -10.37 -13.84 4.97
CA SER A 122 -10.84 -13.08 3.81
C SER A 122 -9.67 -12.53 2.98
N PRO A 123 -9.83 -12.36 1.66
CA PRO A 123 -8.80 -11.77 0.81
C PRO A 123 -8.34 -10.38 1.29
N PHE A 124 -9.25 -9.59 1.86
CA PHE A 124 -8.95 -8.30 2.49
C PHE A 124 -7.95 -8.48 3.65
N TRP A 125 -8.23 -9.37 4.59
CA TRP A 125 -7.35 -9.60 5.75
C TRP A 125 -5.98 -10.14 5.32
N LYS A 126 -5.97 -11.09 4.38
CA LYS A 126 -4.73 -11.63 3.80
C LYS A 126 -3.87 -10.53 3.18
N GLY A 127 -4.48 -9.57 2.46
CA GLY A 127 -3.79 -8.42 1.91
C GLY A 127 -3.17 -7.52 2.98
N LEU A 128 -3.90 -7.24 4.06
CA LEU A 128 -3.37 -6.46 5.20
C LEU A 128 -2.18 -7.17 5.86
N MET A 129 -2.30 -8.47 6.13
CA MET A 129 -1.24 -9.24 6.78
C MET A 129 0.05 -9.34 5.95
N ARG A 130 -0.05 -9.34 4.61
CA ARG A 130 1.13 -9.34 3.73
C ARG A 130 1.91 -8.02 3.78
N ILE A 131 1.23 -6.90 4.02
CA ILE A 131 1.86 -5.57 4.10
C ILE A 131 2.26 -5.22 5.54
N LYS A 132 1.71 -5.94 6.52
CA LYS A 132 1.95 -5.76 7.96
C LYS A 132 3.42 -5.50 8.29
N CYS A 133 4.35 -6.35 7.84
CA CYS A 133 5.77 -6.17 8.16
C CYS A 133 6.33 -4.84 7.64
N SER A 134 6.03 -4.48 6.38
CA SER A 134 6.46 -3.19 5.81
C SER A 134 5.80 -1.98 6.49
N PHE A 135 4.60 -2.15 7.05
CA PHE A 135 3.92 -1.14 7.83
C PHE A 135 4.61 -0.91 9.18
N PHE A 136 4.87 -1.98 9.95
CA PHE A 136 5.52 -1.87 11.26
C PHE A 136 6.95 -1.31 11.19
N GLN A 137 7.67 -1.55 10.09
CA GLN A 137 8.98 -0.93 9.83
C GLN A 137 8.93 0.60 9.65
N ARG A 138 7.74 1.17 9.40
CA ARG A 138 7.55 2.60 9.10
C ARG A 138 6.73 3.33 10.15
N VAL A 139 6.34 2.64 11.22
CA VAL A 139 5.51 3.19 12.30
C VAL A 139 6.27 3.13 13.60
N LYS A 140 6.04 4.15 14.43
CA LYS A 140 6.54 4.21 15.81
C LYS A 140 5.37 4.26 16.78
N PHE A 141 5.46 3.47 17.83
CA PHE A 141 4.48 3.42 18.90
C PHE A 141 4.83 4.47 19.96
N MET A 142 3.86 5.31 20.30
CA MET A 142 3.96 6.22 21.44
C MET A 142 3.42 5.46 22.66
N VAL A 143 4.31 5.15 23.61
CA VAL A 143 3.94 4.39 24.80
C VAL A 143 3.10 5.28 25.73
N GLY A 144 1.83 4.93 25.88
CA GLY A 144 0.96 5.42 26.95
C GLY A 144 0.93 4.40 28.10
N GLU A 145 -0.22 3.76 28.31
CA GLU A 145 -0.39 2.70 29.33
C GLU A 145 0.32 1.37 29.01
N GLY A 146 0.89 1.22 27.81
CA GLY A 146 1.69 0.05 27.42
C GLY A 146 0.90 -1.24 27.12
N THR A 147 -0.40 -1.29 27.38
CA THR A 147 -1.24 -2.51 27.20
C THR A 147 -1.29 -3.04 25.77
N SER A 148 -1.04 -2.19 24.77
CA SER A 148 -1.10 -2.53 23.34
C SER A 148 0.26 -2.44 22.62
N THR A 149 1.35 -2.19 23.37
CA THR A 149 2.70 -2.02 22.81
C THR A 149 3.62 -3.12 23.32
N ARG A 150 4.27 -3.84 22.43
CA ARG A 150 5.20 -4.90 22.81
C ARG A 150 6.60 -4.34 23.00
N PHE A 151 7.16 -4.58 24.18
CA PHE A 151 8.46 -4.03 24.58
C PHE A 151 9.60 -4.40 23.61
N TRP A 152 9.68 -5.66 23.18
CA TRP A 152 10.84 -6.15 22.43
C TRP A 152 10.72 -5.97 20.92
N GLU A 153 9.54 -6.24 20.37
CA GLU A 153 9.33 -6.38 18.93
C GLU A 153 8.71 -5.15 18.24
N ASP A 154 8.11 -4.23 18.98
CA ASP A 154 7.52 -3.02 18.40
C ASP A 154 8.52 -1.86 18.47
N THR A 155 8.53 -1.01 17.44
CA THR A 155 9.38 0.19 17.43
C THR A 155 8.74 1.27 18.30
N TRP A 156 9.12 1.36 19.57
CA TRP A 156 8.69 2.45 20.46
C TRP A 156 9.86 3.35 20.87
N LEU A 157 11.09 2.81 20.88
CA LEU A 157 12.33 3.53 21.15
C LEU A 157 13.19 3.62 19.88
N GLY A 158 13.80 4.77 19.61
CA GLY A 158 14.67 4.96 18.44
C GLY A 158 13.94 4.81 17.09
N SER A 159 14.58 4.10 16.15
CA SER A 159 14.15 3.88 14.76
C SER A 159 13.88 2.41 14.39
N THR A 160 14.24 1.46 15.24
CA THR A 160 14.04 0.02 15.03
C THR A 160 13.63 -0.67 16.33
N PRO A 161 12.96 -1.84 16.27
CA PRO A 161 12.66 -2.63 17.46
C PRO A 161 13.92 -3.03 18.23
N LEU A 162 13.80 -3.18 19.56
CA LEU A 162 14.91 -3.61 20.43
C LEU A 162 15.42 -5.00 20.06
N ALA A 163 14.53 -5.91 19.65
CA ALA A 163 14.87 -7.25 19.17
C ALA A 163 15.87 -7.25 18.00
N LEU A 164 15.84 -6.22 17.15
CA LEU A 164 16.79 -6.07 16.05
C LEU A 164 18.08 -5.37 16.46
N GLN A 165 18.03 -4.51 17.48
CA GLN A 165 19.21 -3.80 18.00
C GLN A 165 20.07 -4.72 18.87
N TYR A 166 19.43 -5.61 19.63
CA TYR A 166 20.09 -6.49 20.59
C TYR A 166 19.68 -7.95 20.35
N PRO A 167 20.08 -8.57 19.22
CA PRO A 167 19.62 -9.91 18.84
C PRO A 167 20.14 -11.05 19.72
N MET A 168 21.08 -10.75 20.63
CA MET A 168 21.73 -11.73 21.53
C MET A 168 21.12 -11.72 22.94
N LEU A 169 20.13 -10.86 23.19
CA LEU A 169 19.33 -10.80 24.42
C LEU A 169 17.94 -11.39 24.16
#